data_AF-A0A945T7Z1-F1
#
_entry.id   AF-A0A945T7Z1-F1
#
_cell.length_a   1.000
_cell.length_b   1.000
_cell.length_c   1.000
_cell.angle_alpha   90.00
_cell.angle_beta   90.00
_cell.angle_gamma   90.00
#
_symmetry.space_group_name_H-M   'P 1'
#
loop_
_entity.id
_entity.type
_entity.pdbx_description
1 polymer ?
#
loop_
_entity_poly.entity_id
_entity_poly.type
_entity_poly.pdbx_seq_one_letter_code
_entity_poly.pdbx_strand_id
1 'polypeptide(L)' 'MFKRLHHQHISQILEALNGPLLRENQCLFGGGTAIALRYGEYRESVDIDF' A
#
# COMPACT_ATOMS: atom_id res chain seq x y z
N MET A 1 -12.60 -2.66 -3.30
CA MET A 1 -12.35 -2.81 -1.86
C MET A 1 -11.58 -4.10 -1.66
N PHE A 2 -10.45 -4.07 -0.94
CA PHE A 2 -9.66 -5.27 -0.63
C PHE A 2 -10.48 -6.24 0.22
N LYS A 3 -10.31 -7.55 -0.01
CA LYS A 3 -11.03 -8.62 0.68
C LYS A 3 -10.41 -8.94 2.03
N ARG A 4 -9.08 -8.85 2.15
CA ARG A 4 -8.37 -9.16 3.38
C ARG A 4 -8.42 -7.97 4.32
N LEU A 5 -8.77 -8.21 5.59
CA LEU A 5 -8.85 -7.16 6.61
C LEU A 5 -7.54 -6.38 6.73
N HIS A 6 -6.40 -7.08 6.68
CA HIS A 6 -5.09 -6.42 6.79
C HIS A 6 -4.81 -5.49 5.60
N HIS A 7 -5.15 -5.91 4.39
CA HIS A 7 -5.01 -5.06 3.20
C HIS A 7 -6.00 -3.87 3.19
N GLN A 8 -7.19 -4.02 3.79
CA GLN A 8 -8.08 -2.89 4.03
C GLN A 8 -7.45 -1.86 4.96
N HIS A 9 -6.82 -2.29 6.06
CA HIS A 9 -6.10 -1.39 6.96
C HIS A 9 -4.92 -0.70 6.25
N ILE A 10 -4.14 -1.43 5.45
CA ILE A 10 -3.06 -0.84 4.65
C ILE A 10 -3.62 0.23 3.71
N SER A 11 -4.73 -0.01 3.01
CA SER A 11 -5.39 1.00 2.17
C SER A 11 -5.73 2.26 2.96
N GLN A 12 -6.33 2.10 4.14
CA GLN A 12 -6.70 3.22 5.00
C GLN A 12 -5.47 4.03 5.44
N ILE A 13 -4.36 3.35 5.77
CA ILE A 13 -3.10 4.01 6.10
C ILE A 13 -2.59 4.80 4.89
N LEU A 14 -2.50 4.17 3.71
CA LEU A 14 -2.02 4.80 2.48
C LEU A 14 -2.87 6.02 2.10
N GLU A 15 -4.19 5.95 2.27
CA GLU A 15 -5.12 7.06 2.04
C GLU A 15 -4.95 8.22 3.04
N ALA A 16 -4.42 7.95 4.24
CA ALA A 16 -4.16 8.97 5.26
C ALA A 16 -2.80 9.67 5.09
N LEU A 17 -1.91 9.18 4.22
CA LEU A 17 -0.59 9.77 4.01
C LEU A 17 -0.64 11.02 3.14
N ASN A 18 0.32 11.92 3.34
CA ASN A 18 0.50 13.11 2.49
C ASN A 18 1.14 12.73 1.15
N GLY A 19 0.31 12.34 0.18
CA GLY A 19 0.73 11.94 -1.16
C GLY A 19 1.63 12.97 -1.87
N PRO A 20 1.28 14.28 -1.90
CA PRO A 20 2.13 15.31 -2.48
C PRO A 20 3.55 15.35 -1.88
N LEU A 21 3.67 15.38 -0.54
CA LEU A 21 4.97 15.41 0.13
C LEU A 21 5.82 14.18 -0.21
N LEU A 22 5.21 12.99 -0.18
CA LEU A 22 5.91 11.74 -0.50
C LEU A 22 6.43 11.76 -1.95
N ARG A 23 5.61 12.25 -2.89
CA ARG A 23 6.00 12.37 -4.29
C ARG A 23 7.12 13.38 -4.51
N GLU A 24 7.07 14.54 -3.85
CA GLU A 24 8.12 15.56 -3.92
C GLU A 24 9.48 15.03 -3.45
N ASN A 25 9.48 14.12 -2.48
CA ASN A 25 10.67 13.48 -1.94
C ASN A 25 11.02 12.14 -2.62
N GLN A 26 10.40 11.81 -3.75
CA GLN A 26 10.61 10.55 -4.49
C GLN A 26 10.39 9.28 -3.64
N CYS A 27 9.56 9.37 -2.61
CA CYS A 27 9.22 8.30 -1.68
C CYS A 27 7.96 7.60 -2.21
N LEU A 28 8.12 6.43 -2.84
CA LEU A 28 7.07 5.79 -3.62
C LEU A 28 6.69 4.45 -2.99
N PHE A 29 5.41 4.28 -2.68
CA PHE A 29 4.91 3.01 -2.17
C PHE A 29 5.27 1.85 -3.10
N GLY A 30 5.96 0.85 -2.54
CA GLY A 30 6.60 -0.21 -3.30
C GLY A 30 6.56 -1.55 -2.56
N GLY A 31 7.51 -2.41 -2.94
CA GLY A 31 7.69 -3.71 -2.28
C GLY A 31 6.58 -4.73 -2.55
N GLY A 32 6.57 -5.78 -1.73
CA GLY A 32 5.70 -6.94 -1.93
C GLY A 32 4.22 -6.60 -1.79
N THR A 33 3.90 -5.64 -0.92
CA THR A 33 2.52 -5.23 -0.67
C THR A 33 1.96 -4.42 -1.82
N ALA A 34 2.73 -3.51 -2.44
CA ALA A 34 2.29 -2.81 -3.64
C ALA A 34 1.93 -3.78 -4.79
N ILE A 35 2.73 -4.84 -4.97
CA ILE A 35 2.47 -5.88 -5.97
C ILE A 35 1.22 -6.70 -5.58
N ALA A 36 1.11 -7.12 -4.31
CA ALA A 36 -0.05 -7.87 -3.81
C ALA A 36 -1.37 -7.12 -4.01
N LEU A 37 -1.42 -5.84 -3.63
CA LEU A 37 -2.62 -5.00 -3.78
C LEU A 37 -2.96 -4.78 -5.27
N ARG A 38 -1.96 -4.58 -6.12
CA ARG A 38 -2.17 -4.34 -7.57
C ARG A 38 -2.71 -5.56 -8.31
N TYR A 39 -2.31 -6.77 -7.94
CA TYR A 39 -2.67 -8.01 -8.63
C TYR A 39 -3.71 -8.85 -7.87
N GLY A 40 -4.68 -8.18 -7.27
CA GLY A 40 -5.88 -8.84 -6.72
C GLY A 40 -5.63 -9.68 -5.47
N GLU A 41 -4.69 -9.27 -4.62
CA GLU A 41 -4.38 -9.93 -3.34
C GLU A 41 -3.95 -11.39 -3.49
N TYR A 42 -3.21 -11.71 -4.56
CA TYR A 42 -2.75 -13.07 -4.89
C TYR A 42 -1.97 -13.76 -3.77
N ARG A 43 -1.35 -12.96 -2.90
CA ARG A 43 -0.79 -13.38 -1.61
C ARG A 43 -1.11 -12.33 -0.55
N GLU A 44 -1.03 -12.72 0.71
CA GLU A 44 -1.01 -11.77 1.80
C GLU A 44 0.39 -11.14 1.93
N SER A 45 0.44 -9.84 2.07
CA SER A 45 1.66 -9.08 2.32
C SER A 45 1.30 -7.97 3.30
N VAL A 46 2.11 -7.82 4.34
CA VAL A 46 1.75 -7.04 5.54
C VAL A 46 2.64 -5.81 5.74
N ASP A 47 3.77 -5.75 5.04
CA ASP A 47 4.72 -4.64 5.15
C ASP A 47 4.24 -3.42 4.35
N ILE A 48 4.76 -2.24 4.69
CA ILE A 48 4.56 -1.02 3.90
C ILE A 48 5.96 -0.48 3.57
N ASP A 49 6.39 -0.69 2.34
CA ASP A 49 7.69 -0.24 1.83
C ASP A 49 7.52 1.04 0.99
N PHE A 50 8.46 1.98 1.11
CA PHE A 50 8.51 3.24 0.34
C PHE A 50 9.90 3.52 -0.24
#